data_AF-A0A9E3SNG9-F1
#
_entry.id   AF-A0A9E3SNG9-F1
#
_cell.length_a   1.000
_cell.length_b   1.000
_cell.length_c   1.000
_cell.angle_alpha   90.00
_cell.angle_beta   90.00
_cell.angle_gamma   90.00
#
_symmetry.space_group_name_H-M   'P 1'
#
loop_
_entity.id
_entity.type
_entity.pdbx_description
1 polymer ?
#
loop_
_entity_poly.entity_id
_entity_poly.type
_entity_poly.pdbx_seq_one_letter_code
_entity_poly.pdbx_strand_id
1 'polypeptide(L)'
;RNPNVEIDVLKNSWVDNTLTVYIGKAGTLKNKASLKTRLKQYLRFGDGKNVGHYGGRYIWQIAESKSLVFCWKPISATEPKKVETILLTDFHKQYKKLPFANLTF
;
A
#
# COMPACT_ATOMS: atom_id res chain seq x y z
N ARG A 1 17.55 5.97 5.15
CA ARG A 1 16.62 5.98 6.30
C ARG A 1 16.20 4.54 6.60
N ASN A 2 16.26 4.09 7.85
CA ASN A 2 15.80 2.75 8.23
C ASN A 2 14.29 2.60 7.94
N PRO A 3 13.85 1.62 7.12
CA PRO A 3 12.43 1.41 6.85
C PRO A 3 11.68 0.69 7.98
N ASN A 4 12.39 0.01 8.89
CA ASN A 4 11.77 -0.74 9.97
C ASN A 4 11.28 0.19 11.08
N VAL A 5 10.28 -0.27 11.82
CA VAL A 5 9.73 0.38 13.00
C VAL A 5 9.57 -0.63 14.13
N GLU A 6 9.40 -0.14 15.34
CA GLU A 6 9.16 -0.98 16.51
C GLU A 6 7.86 -1.80 16.38
N ILE A 7 7.84 -2.96 17.03
CA ILE A 7 6.70 -3.89 16.97
C ILE A 7 5.39 -3.25 17.46
N ASP A 8 5.46 -2.34 18.44
CA ASP A 8 4.27 -1.67 18.97
C ASP A 8 3.65 -0.71 17.94
N VAL A 9 4.48 -0.12 17.07
CA VAL A 9 3.98 0.68 15.94
C VAL A 9 3.23 -0.21 14.96
N LEU A 10 3.76 -1.41 14.67
CA LEU A 10 3.10 -2.38 13.79
C LEU A 10 1.79 -2.89 14.38
N LYS A 11 1.78 -3.26 15.67
CA LYS A 11 0.58 -3.70 16.40
C LYS A 11 -0.51 -2.63 16.40
N ASN A 12 -0.13 -1.37 16.61
CA ASN A 12 -1.08 -0.25 16.59
C ASN A 12 -1.69 -0.03 15.20
N SER A 13 -0.91 -0.24 14.14
CA SER A 13 -1.38 -0.16 12.75
C SER A 13 -2.17 -1.39 12.29
N TRP A 14 -2.10 -2.51 13.00
CA TRP A 14 -2.83 -3.72 12.65
C TRP A 14 -4.35 -3.51 12.72
N VAL A 15 -5.05 -4.15 11.78
CA VAL A 15 -6.51 -4.09 11.63
C VAL A 15 -7.02 -5.52 11.53
N ASP A 16 -7.85 -5.92 12.49
CA ASP A 16 -8.44 -7.25 12.50
C ASP A 16 -9.63 -7.35 11.53
N ASN A 17 -10.00 -8.59 11.17
CA ASN A 17 -11.16 -8.89 10.33
C ASN A 17 -11.13 -8.23 8.93
N THR A 18 -9.93 -8.14 8.33
CA THR A 18 -9.73 -7.70 6.94
C THR A 18 -8.61 -8.49 6.27
N LEU A 19 -8.76 -8.74 4.99
CA LEU A 19 -7.71 -9.33 4.14
C LEU A 19 -6.85 -8.24 3.48
N THR A 20 -7.28 -6.98 3.53
CA THR A 20 -6.62 -5.88 2.84
C THR A 20 -5.64 -5.17 3.77
N VAL A 21 -4.35 -5.36 3.52
CA VAL A 21 -3.26 -4.76 4.31
C VAL A 21 -2.68 -3.49 3.69
N TYR A 22 -2.95 -3.23 2.40
CA TYR A 22 -2.47 -2.05 1.70
C TYR A 22 -3.35 -1.73 0.48
N ILE A 23 -3.58 -0.44 0.25
CA ILE A 23 -4.24 0.08 -0.95
C ILE A 23 -3.33 1.14 -1.55
N GLY A 24 -3.03 1.00 -2.84
CA GLY A 24 -2.20 1.96 -3.57
C GLY A 24 -2.69 2.16 -4.99
N LYS A 25 -2.13 3.18 -5.64
CA LYS A 25 -2.41 3.50 -7.04
C LYS A 25 -1.19 3.43 -7.96
N ALA A 26 -1.46 3.30 -9.25
CA ALA A 26 -0.49 3.48 -10.32
C ALA A 26 -0.99 4.52 -11.32
N GLY A 27 -0.08 5.34 -11.83
CA GLY A 27 -0.35 6.34 -12.86
C GLY A 27 -1.17 7.55 -12.39
N THR A 28 -1.44 8.42 -13.36
CA THR A 28 -2.43 9.52 -13.33
C THR A 28 -3.02 9.65 -14.74
N LEU A 29 -4.04 10.49 -14.96
CA LEU A 29 -4.48 10.74 -16.36
C LEU A 29 -3.39 11.41 -17.21
N LYS A 30 -2.41 12.07 -16.57
CA LYS A 30 -1.29 12.77 -17.24
C LYS A 30 0.02 11.96 -17.27
N ASN A 31 0.18 10.93 -16.45
CA ASN A 31 1.43 10.18 -16.31
C ASN A 31 1.18 8.67 -16.40
N LYS A 32 1.93 8.02 -17.31
CA LYS A 32 1.79 6.62 -17.69
C LYS A 32 2.49 5.62 -16.78
N ALA A 33 2.88 5.98 -15.55
CA ALA A 33 3.42 5.00 -14.60
C ALA A 33 2.44 3.81 -14.46
N SER A 34 2.79 2.67 -15.05
CA SER A 34 1.90 1.52 -15.15
C SER A 34 1.90 0.72 -13.85
N LEU A 35 0.87 -0.11 -13.68
CA LEU A 35 0.82 -1.08 -12.59
C LEU A 35 2.13 -1.90 -12.51
N LYS A 36 2.63 -2.38 -13.66
CA LYS A 36 3.91 -3.11 -13.75
C LYS A 36 5.09 -2.30 -13.19
N THR A 37 5.23 -1.04 -13.58
CA THR A 37 6.35 -0.20 -13.08
C THR A 37 6.23 0.06 -11.58
N ARG A 38 5.00 0.25 -11.08
CA ARG A 38 4.75 0.52 -9.66
C ARG A 38 5.01 -0.71 -8.80
N LEU A 39 4.56 -1.88 -9.24
CA LEU A 39 4.85 -3.16 -8.58
C LEU A 39 6.34 -3.50 -8.61
N LYS A 40 7.05 -3.25 -9.73
CA LYS A 40 8.51 -3.43 -9.77
C LYS A 40 9.21 -2.55 -8.73
N GLN A 41 8.80 -1.30 -8.60
CA GLN A 41 9.35 -0.38 -7.59
C GLN A 41 9.02 -0.86 -6.16
N TYR A 42 7.79 -1.32 -5.94
CA TYR A 42 7.31 -1.89 -4.68
C TYR A 42 8.18 -3.07 -4.23
N LEU A 43 8.29 -4.11 -5.07
CA LEU A 43 9.06 -5.33 -4.79
C LEU A 43 10.55 -5.03 -4.59
N ARG A 44 11.15 -4.16 -5.42
CA ARG A 44 12.55 -3.77 -5.25
C ARG A 44 12.83 -3.07 -3.92
N PHE A 45 11.87 -2.32 -3.39
CA PHE A 45 12.02 -1.73 -2.06
C PHE A 45 12.04 -2.80 -0.97
N GLY A 46 11.17 -3.81 -1.07
CA GLY A 46 11.16 -4.96 -0.15
C GLY A 46 12.46 -5.78 -0.20
N ASP A 47 13.09 -5.84 -1.37
CA ASP A 47 14.41 -6.44 -1.58
C ASP A 47 15.59 -5.54 -1.13
N GLY A 48 15.30 -4.50 -0.33
CA GLY A 48 16.32 -3.60 0.24
C GLY A 48 16.99 -2.67 -0.78
N LYS A 49 16.50 -2.57 -2.02
CA LYS A 49 17.09 -1.67 -3.03
C LYS A 49 16.78 -0.21 -2.69
N ASN A 50 17.73 0.66 -3.01
CA ASN A 50 17.56 2.11 -2.87
C ASN A 50 16.62 2.67 -3.95
N VAL A 51 15.32 2.46 -3.77
CA VAL A 51 14.24 2.96 -4.64
C VAL A 51 13.17 3.63 -3.78
N GLY A 52 12.36 4.51 -4.37
CA GLY A 52 11.25 5.11 -3.63
C GLY A 52 10.11 4.14 -3.37
N HIS A 53 9.86 3.74 -2.12
CA HIS A 53 8.57 3.15 -1.71
C HIS A 53 8.36 3.24 -0.18
N TYR A 54 8.86 4.30 0.44
CA TYR A 54 8.89 4.40 1.90
C TYR A 54 7.49 4.38 2.56
N GLY A 55 6.48 4.87 1.84
CA GLY A 55 5.10 4.93 2.33
C GLY A 55 4.45 3.58 2.60
N GLY A 56 4.87 2.51 1.93
CA GLY A 56 4.31 1.15 2.09
C GLY A 56 5.19 0.21 2.91
N ARG A 57 6.18 0.74 3.64
CA ARG A 57 7.27 -0.05 4.24
C ARG A 57 6.84 -1.06 5.32
N TYR A 58 5.65 -0.90 5.91
CA TYR A 58 5.19 -1.83 6.96
C TYR A 58 4.90 -3.22 6.42
N ILE A 59 4.51 -3.37 5.14
CA ILE A 59 4.27 -4.68 4.51
C ILE A 59 5.47 -5.61 4.69
N TRP A 60 6.69 -5.09 4.54
CA TRP A 60 7.92 -5.88 4.58
C TRP A 60 8.31 -6.37 5.98
N GLN A 61 7.58 -5.95 7.00
CA GLN A 61 7.76 -6.40 8.39
C GLN A 61 6.72 -7.45 8.81
N ILE A 62 5.83 -7.86 7.89
CA ILE A 62 4.98 -9.04 8.06
C ILE A 62 5.86 -10.28 7.83
N ALA A 63 5.84 -11.24 8.77
CA ALA A 63 6.63 -12.47 8.68
C ALA A 63 6.44 -13.18 7.33
N GLU A 64 5.19 -13.38 6.92
CA GLU A 64 4.81 -14.04 5.66
C GLU A 64 4.53 -13.03 4.52
N SER A 65 5.26 -11.91 4.47
CA SER A 65 5.04 -10.87 3.46
C SER A 65 5.13 -11.37 2.01
N LYS A 66 5.89 -12.44 1.76
CA LYS A 66 6.01 -13.10 0.43
C LYS A 66 4.74 -13.85 0.01
N SER A 67 3.87 -14.20 0.96
CA SER A 67 2.62 -14.92 0.73
C SER A 67 1.44 -13.97 0.44
N LEU A 68 1.67 -12.66 0.48
CA LEU A 68 0.65 -11.66 0.15
C LEU A 68 0.35 -11.67 -1.36
N VAL A 69 -0.92 -11.50 -1.69
CA VAL A 69 -1.41 -11.48 -3.07
C VAL A 69 -1.66 -10.05 -3.53
N PHE A 70 -1.26 -9.74 -4.77
CA PHE A 70 -1.61 -8.49 -5.42
C PHE A 70 -2.93 -8.61 -6.17
N CYS A 71 -3.91 -7.81 -5.79
CA CYS A 71 -5.15 -7.60 -6.54
C CYS A 71 -5.10 -6.23 -7.22
N TRP A 72 -5.72 -6.10 -8.40
CA TRP A 72 -5.81 -4.81 -9.10
C TRP A 72 -7.17 -4.60 -9.74
N LYS A 73 -7.58 -3.33 -9.78
CA LYS A 73 -8.78 -2.87 -10.48
C LYS A 73 -8.35 -1.96 -11.64
N PRO A 74 -8.57 -2.37 -12.90
CA PRO A 74 -8.33 -1.49 -14.05
C PRO A 74 -9.21 -0.25 -14.00
N ILE A 75 -8.64 0.91 -14.33
CA ILE A 75 -9.34 2.21 -14.35
C ILE A 75 -8.94 2.92 -15.65
N SER A 76 -9.91 3.39 -16.43
CA SER A 76 -9.69 4.00 -17.76
C SER A 76 -10.00 5.49 -17.83
N ALA A 77 -10.98 5.99 -17.06
CA ALA A 77 -11.51 7.35 -17.21
C ALA A 77 -11.49 8.20 -15.92
N THR A 78 -10.99 7.65 -14.81
CA THR A 78 -10.98 8.32 -13.51
C THR A 78 -9.55 8.50 -13.03
N GLU A 79 -9.25 9.66 -12.43
CA GLU A 79 -7.98 9.88 -11.76
C GLU A 79 -7.72 8.79 -10.69
N PRO A 80 -6.64 8.00 -10.80
CA PRO A 80 -6.34 6.92 -9.85
C PRO A 80 -6.28 7.40 -8.39
N LYS A 81 -5.87 8.65 -8.13
CA LYS A 81 -5.87 9.22 -6.76
C LYS A 81 -7.29 9.33 -6.20
N LYS A 82 -8.28 9.69 -7.02
CA LYS A 82 -9.68 9.77 -6.57
C LYS A 82 -10.19 8.39 -6.15
N VAL A 83 -9.91 7.35 -6.95
CA VAL A 83 -10.32 5.97 -6.62
C VAL A 83 -9.59 5.45 -5.38
N GLU A 84 -8.29 5.70 -5.25
CA GLU A 84 -7.52 5.37 -4.04
C GLU A 84 -8.11 6.03 -2.78
N THR A 85 -8.40 7.33 -2.85
CA THR A 85 -9.00 8.07 -1.72
C THR A 85 -10.38 7.53 -1.35
N ILE A 86 -11.22 7.15 -2.32
CA ILE A 86 -12.52 6.53 -2.03
C ILE A 86 -12.33 5.20 -1.31
N LEU A 87 -11.48 4.31 -1.83
CA LEU A 87 -11.22 3.00 -1.22
C LEU A 87 -10.64 3.12 0.20
N LEU A 88 -9.70 4.04 0.43
CA LEU A 88 -9.15 4.31 1.76
C LEU A 88 -10.21 4.89 2.70
N THR A 89 -11.07 5.78 2.20
CA THR A 89 -12.16 6.37 2.98
C THR A 89 -13.17 5.31 3.40
N ASP A 90 -13.55 4.42 2.49
CA ASP A 90 -14.52 3.35 2.77
C ASP A 90 -13.94 2.32 3.74
N PHE A 91 -12.67 1.94 3.57
CA PHE A 91 -11.95 1.13 4.55
C PHE A 91 -11.95 1.80 5.93
N HIS A 92 -11.61 3.09 6.00
CA HIS A 92 -11.60 3.82 7.27
C HIS A 92 -12.98 3.95 7.91
N LYS A 93 -14.05 4.14 7.13
CA LYS A 93 -15.42 4.16 7.64
C LYS A 93 -15.77 2.84 8.33
N GLN A 94 -15.37 1.72 7.75
CA GLN A 94 -15.63 0.38 8.25
C GLN A 94 -14.76 0.01 9.46
N TYR A 95 -13.45 0.27 9.40
CA TYR A 95 -12.48 -0.24 10.38
C TYR A 95 -11.93 0.82 11.35
N LYS A 96 -12.26 2.10 11.16
CA LYS A 96 -11.75 3.26 11.93
C LYS A 96 -10.21 3.39 11.94
N LYS A 97 -9.55 2.72 11.01
CA LYS A 97 -8.10 2.75 10.76
C LYS A 97 -7.86 2.71 9.26
N LEU A 98 -6.67 3.09 8.81
CA LEU A 98 -6.20 2.81 7.45
C LEU A 98 -5.77 1.34 7.34
N PRO A 99 -5.66 0.77 6.12
CA PRO A 99 -5.02 -0.54 5.95
C PRO A 99 -3.63 -0.52 6.58
N PHE A 100 -3.21 -1.66 7.13
CA PHE A 100 -1.99 -1.81 7.94
C PHE A 100 -0.76 -1.04 7.45
N ALA A 101 -0.48 -1.05 6.14
CA ALA A 101 0.69 -0.41 5.55
C ALA A 101 0.42 0.94 4.84
N ASN A 102 -0.77 1.52 5.01
CA ASN A 102 -1.07 2.88 4.58
C ASN A 102 -0.85 3.86 5.76
N LEU A 103 0.08 4.79 5.60
CA LEU A 103 0.50 5.69 6.69
C LEU A 103 -0.23 7.03 6.70
N THR A 104 -0.80 7.42 5.56
CA THR A 104 -1.53 8.66 5.35
C THR A 104 -2.68 8.43 4.37
N PHE A 105 -3.65 9.34 4.36
CA PHE A 105 -4.69 9.44 3.33
C PHE A 105 -4.14 9.96 1.98
#